data_AF-A0A397E0H9-F1
#
_entry.id   AF-A0A397E0H9-F1
#
_cell.length_a   1.000
_cell.length_b   1.000
_cell.length_c   1.000
_cell.angle_alpha   90.00
_cell.angle_beta   90.00
_cell.angle_gamma   90.00
#
_symmetry.space_group_name_H-M   'P 1'
#
loop_
_entity.id
_entity.type
_entity.pdbx_description
1 polymer ?
#
loop_
_entity_poly.entity_id
_entity_poly.type
_entity_poly.pdbx_seq_one_letter_code
_entity_poly.pdbx_strand_id
1 'polypeptide(L)'
;MDLPGKLPMNRHVVHVSSWKHPKSPGMDVVQTHPLNQQLEVFLPTATPSSVGSLSRQGSFFYALRLCPRELVEECLTHPDTRYYAILKNAPQDGANTMTLFPSGDLVLSLDHDTYTQFGLVGHPSALPPGLKSIKKSAHGNMHVIAISINGLQSDSPFKARVFACLDRFGPVDLLVCATNSNGHAQTVSITHDAAQRRRLELSATVHSFESIVLPDALSSSSPKAGKGGSTADQKDHIQDVHEWLGLMCCRLDGLLQGSSPDEYASSYIVPGVDEPTTAERHRATSVRWRGLIPESFCATALEYAKSQVADKAVPWAAVIVWGFPDTLASWFDKGKRRDHGFQMEGTNGYTIVCLPENQYWVIQSIGAQDAAV
;
A
#
# COMPACT_ATOMS: atom_id res chain seq x y z
N MET A 1 -0.43 34.15 -0.19
CA MET A 1 -0.91 32.90 0.43
C MET A 1 -0.01 32.67 1.62
N ASP A 2 -0.53 32.83 2.84
CA ASP A 2 0.21 32.41 4.03
C ASP A 2 0.15 30.89 4.12
N LEU A 3 1.30 30.25 3.91
CA LEU A 3 1.43 28.82 4.17
C LEU A 3 1.27 28.59 5.67
N PRO A 4 0.57 27.53 6.11
CA PRO A 4 0.46 27.23 7.53
C PRO A 4 1.86 26.99 8.12
N GLY A 5 2.13 27.53 9.32
CA GLY A 5 3.42 27.38 10.01
C GLY A 5 3.80 25.94 10.39
N LYS A 6 2.87 24.99 10.23
CA LYS A 6 3.13 23.54 10.20
C LYS A 6 2.33 22.93 9.07
N LEU A 7 3.02 22.31 8.12
CA LEU A 7 2.38 21.50 7.09
C LEU A 7 1.85 20.20 7.73
N PRO A 8 0.69 19.69 7.29
CA PRO A 8 0.24 18.37 7.68
C PRO A 8 1.24 17.34 7.13
N MET A 9 2.08 16.78 8.01
CA MET A 9 3.08 15.78 7.63
C MET A 9 2.55 14.37 7.82
N ASN A 10 3.04 13.46 6.98
CA ASN A 10 2.88 12.04 7.16
C ASN A 10 3.39 11.58 8.52
N ARG A 11 2.78 10.51 9.02
CA ARG A 11 3.14 9.91 10.30
C ARG A 11 3.50 8.45 10.10
N HIS A 12 4.50 8.02 10.84
CA HIS A 12 4.80 6.60 10.99
C HIS A 12 4.29 6.11 12.34
N VAL A 13 3.55 5.01 12.31
CA VAL A 13 3.18 4.27 13.52
C VAL A 13 4.01 3.00 13.56
N VAL A 14 4.76 2.84 14.64
CA VAL A 14 5.73 1.76 14.80
C VAL A 14 5.23 0.77 15.85
N HIS A 15 5.18 -0.50 15.47
CA HIS A 15 4.95 -1.61 16.39
C HIS A 15 6.15 -2.54 16.40
N VAL A 16 6.66 -2.83 17.60
CA VAL A 16 7.67 -3.87 17.82
C VAL A 16 6.98 -5.03 18.52
N SER A 17 7.04 -6.22 17.94
CA SER A 17 6.32 -7.37 18.48
C SER A 17 6.97 -8.69 18.08
N SER A 18 6.27 -9.79 18.36
CA SER A 18 6.68 -11.14 17.98
C SER A 18 5.53 -11.88 17.31
N TRP A 19 5.83 -12.72 16.30
CA TRP A 19 4.85 -13.56 15.62
C TRP A 19 4.13 -14.54 16.55
N LYS A 20 4.72 -14.86 17.72
CA LYS A 20 4.13 -15.72 18.74
C LYS A 20 3.20 -14.97 19.69
N HIS A 21 3.18 -13.63 19.65
CA HIS A 21 2.34 -12.85 20.55
C HIS A 21 0.85 -12.96 20.14
N PRO A 22 -0.08 -13.28 21.06
CA PRO A 22 -1.49 -13.50 20.71
C PRO A 22 -2.21 -12.30 20.07
N LYS A 23 -1.70 -11.09 20.31
CA LYS A 23 -2.22 -9.83 19.74
C LYS A 23 -1.21 -9.20 18.77
N SER A 24 -0.50 -10.03 18.02
CA SER A 24 0.53 -9.61 17.07
C SER A 24 -0.11 -8.91 15.85
N PRO A 25 0.06 -7.59 15.65
CA PRO A 25 -0.58 -6.86 14.55
C PRO A 25 0.03 -7.13 13.16
N GLY A 26 1.15 -7.86 13.07
CA GLY A 26 1.93 -7.98 11.83
C GLY A 26 1.15 -8.47 10.62
N MET A 27 0.31 -9.51 10.77
CA MET A 27 -0.54 -9.99 9.67
C MET A 27 -1.79 -9.13 9.49
N ASP A 28 -2.33 -8.60 10.59
CA ASP A 28 -3.52 -7.74 10.56
C ASP A 28 -3.27 -6.50 9.69
N VAL A 29 -2.10 -5.87 9.79
CA VAL A 29 -1.72 -4.71 8.97
C VAL A 29 -1.69 -5.06 7.47
N VAL A 30 -1.25 -6.26 7.10
CA VAL A 30 -1.29 -6.71 5.70
C VAL A 30 -2.74 -6.88 5.24
N GLN A 31 -3.55 -7.60 6.01
CA GLN A 31 -4.94 -7.93 5.66
C GLN A 31 -5.87 -6.72 5.59
N THR A 32 -5.50 -5.65 6.30
CA THR A 32 -6.28 -4.41 6.38
C THR A 32 -5.92 -3.38 5.32
N HIS A 33 -4.98 -3.69 4.41
CA HIS A 33 -4.49 -2.80 3.36
C HIS A 33 -4.71 -3.40 1.95
N PRO A 34 -5.92 -3.25 1.38
CA PRO A 34 -6.35 -4.04 0.23
C PRO A 34 -5.82 -3.56 -1.14
N LEU A 35 -5.54 -2.26 -1.29
CA LEU A 35 -5.18 -1.67 -2.59
C LEU A 35 -3.71 -1.30 -2.65
N ASN A 36 -2.90 -2.27 -3.07
CA ASN A 36 -1.44 -2.13 -3.12
C ASN A 36 -0.97 -1.86 -4.56
N GLN A 37 -0.11 -0.87 -4.74
CA GLN A 37 0.49 -0.50 -6.04
C GLN A 37 1.84 -1.18 -6.27
N GLN A 38 2.63 -1.30 -5.21
CA GLN A 38 3.98 -1.86 -5.24
C GLN A 38 4.22 -2.72 -4.02
N LEU A 39 4.90 -3.85 -4.23
CA LEU A 39 5.39 -4.74 -3.18
C LEU A 39 6.86 -5.03 -3.47
N GLU A 40 7.68 -4.98 -2.44
CA GLU A 40 9.10 -5.32 -2.53
C GLU A 40 9.54 -6.13 -1.32
N VAL A 41 10.18 -7.27 -1.58
CA VAL A 41 10.79 -8.12 -0.55
C VAL A 41 12.30 -8.01 -0.68
N PHE A 42 12.97 -7.59 0.38
CA PHE A 42 14.41 -7.47 0.48
C PHE A 42 14.99 -8.56 1.38
N LEU A 43 16.00 -9.25 0.86
CA LEU A 43 16.63 -10.43 1.46
C LEU A 43 18.16 -10.21 1.45
N PRO A 44 18.75 -9.78 2.57
CA PRO A 44 20.19 -9.71 2.74
C PRO A 44 20.82 -11.08 2.56
N THR A 45 22.03 -11.14 2.02
CA THR A 45 22.83 -12.37 1.75
C THR A 45 22.22 -13.34 0.73
N ALA A 46 20.98 -13.13 0.29
CA ALA A 46 20.33 -13.92 -0.74
C ALA A 46 20.91 -13.64 -2.13
N THR A 47 20.77 -14.63 -3.02
CA THR A 47 21.15 -14.54 -4.43
C THR A 47 19.91 -14.57 -5.33
N PRO A 48 19.99 -14.11 -6.59
CA PRO A 48 18.87 -14.22 -7.53
C PRO A 48 18.33 -15.65 -7.69
N SER A 49 19.20 -16.66 -7.58
CA SER A 49 18.80 -18.07 -7.62
C SER A 49 18.02 -18.53 -6.38
N SER A 50 18.33 -18.01 -5.18
CA SER A 50 17.66 -18.45 -3.95
C SER A 50 16.23 -17.92 -3.82
N VAL A 51 15.90 -16.81 -4.50
CA VAL A 51 14.56 -16.21 -4.50
C VAL A 51 13.65 -16.73 -5.63
N GLY A 52 14.03 -17.83 -6.26
CA GLY A 52 13.31 -18.40 -7.41
C GLY A 52 11.85 -18.76 -7.11
N SER A 53 11.56 -19.32 -5.92
CA SER A 53 10.18 -19.67 -5.53
C SER A 53 9.31 -18.43 -5.38
N LEU A 54 9.83 -17.38 -4.75
CA LEU A 54 9.16 -16.10 -4.58
C LEU A 54 8.95 -15.38 -5.92
N SER A 55 10.00 -15.25 -6.75
CA SER A 55 9.92 -14.54 -8.04
C SER A 55 9.01 -15.22 -9.07
N ARG A 56 8.77 -16.54 -8.95
CA ARG A 56 7.79 -17.27 -9.77
C ARG A 56 6.36 -17.14 -9.27
N GLN A 57 6.13 -16.50 -8.12
CA GLN A 57 4.78 -16.21 -7.65
C GLN A 57 4.10 -15.27 -8.66
N GLY A 58 3.08 -15.81 -9.33
CA GLY A 58 2.33 -15.11 -10.35
C GLY A 58 0.94 -14.73 -9.86
N SER A 59 0.44 -13.63 -10.39
CA SER A 59 -0.95 -13.20 -10.31
C SER A 59 -1.23 -12.29 -11.50
N PHE A 60 -2.45 -11.80 -11.66
CA PHE A 60 -2.79 -10.89 -12.75
C PHE A 60 -3.89 -9.92 -12.33
N PHE A 61 -3.96 -8.82 -13.06
CA PHE A 61 -5.03 -7.84 -12.99
C PHE A 61 -5.40 -7.39 -14.40
N TYR A 62 -6.44 -6.59 -14.50
CA TYR A 62 -6.95 -6.07 -15.76
C TYR A 62 -6.86 -4.56 -15.80
N ALA A 63 -6.45 -4.05 -16.96
CA ALA A 63 -6.74 -2.71 -17.39
C ALA A 63 -8.01 -2.76 -18.23
N LEU A 64 -9.10 -2.20 -17.71
CA LEU A 64 -10.42 -2.19 -18.37
C LEU A 64 -10.82 -0.77 -18.74
N ARG A 65 -11.56 -0.60 -19.84
CA ARG A 65 -12.34 0.61 -20.14
C ARG A 65 -13.81 0.22 -20.24
N LEU A 66 -14.63 0.62 -19.27
CA LEU A 66 -16.04 0.20 -19.18
C LEU A 66 -16.90 1.20 -18.39
N CYS A 67 -18.21 1.09 -18.51
CA CYS A 67 -19.14 1.80 -17.63
C CYS A 67 -19.12 1.15 -16.23
N PRO A 68 -18.98 1.90 -15.11
CA PRO A 68 -18.93 1.33 -13.76
C PRO A 68 -20.08 0.37 -13.41
N ARG A 69 -21.24 0.56 -14.02
CA ARG A 69 -22.39 -0.33 -13.90
C ARG A 69 -22.05 -1.77 -14.28
N GLU A 70 -21.32 -1.97 -15.37
CA GLU A 70 -20.95 -3.30 -15.88
C GLU A 70 -20.07 -4.06 -14.88
N LEU A 71 -19.20 -3.34 -14.16
CA LEU A 71 -18.41 -3.93 -13.07
C LEU A 71 -19.30 -4.33 -11.90
N VAL A 72 -20.28 -3.51 -11.53
CA VAL A 72 -21.23 -3.84 -10.45
C VAL A 72 -22.09 -5.05 -10.82
N GLU A 73 -22.53 -5.16 -12.07
CA GLU A 73 -23.25 -6.32 -12.57
C GLU A 73 -22.40 -7.60 -12.47
N GLU A 74 -21.14 -7.56 -12.88
CA GLU A 74 -20.19 -8.68 -12.73
C GLU A 74 -20.00 -9.10 -11.26
N CYS A 75 -19.90 -8.12 -10.34
CA CYS A 75 -19.82 -8.40 -8.90
C CYS A 75 -21.09 -9.07 -8.36
N LEU A 76 -22.26 -8.66 -8.82
CA LEU A 76 -23.53 -9.25 -8.41
C LEU A 76 -23.71 -10.68 -8.95
N THR A 77 -23.20 -10.97 -10.15
CA THR A 77 -23.22 -12.31 -10.74
C THR A 77 -22.28 -13.29 -10.01
N HIS A 78 -21.20 -12.79 -9.41
CA HIS A 78 -20.19 -13.61 -8.74
C HIS A 78 -19.98 -13.19 -7.27
N PRO A 79 -20.99 -13.38 -6.39
CA PRO A 79 -20.98 -12.84 -5.03
C PRO A 79 -19.86 -13.41 -4.13
N ASP A 80 -19.36 -14.60 -4.44
CA ASP A 80 -18.26 -15.24 -3.70
C ASP A 80 -16.86 -14.73 -4.12
N THR A 81 -16.79 -13.87 -5.14
CA THR A 81 -15.55 -13.30 -5.65
C THR A 81 -15.30 -11.93 -5.02
N ARG A 82 -14.08 -11.72 -4.51
CA ARG A 82 -13.65 -10.44 -3.96
C ARG A 82 -13.05 -9.60 -5.08
N TYR A 83 -13.64 -8.44 -5.32
CA TYR A 83 -13.20 -7.52 -6.36
C TYR A 83 -12.45 -6.32 -5.78
N TYR A 84 -11.42 -5.91 -6.51
CA TYR A 84 -10.62 -4.73 -6.24
C TYR A 84 -10.68 -3.88 -7.50
N ALA A 85 -11.10 -2.63 -7.40
CA ALA A 85 -11.00 -1.71 -8.52
C ALA A 85 -10.60 -0.32 -8.10
N ILE A 86 -9.79 0.33 -8.92
CA ILE A 86 -9.42 1.73 -8.75
C ILE A 86 -9.40 2.43 -10.11
N LEU A 87 -9.90 3.66 -10.13
CA LEU A 87 -9.87 4.53 -11.29
C LEU A 87 -8.43 4.94 -11.63
N LYS A 88 -8.06 4.92 -12.91
CA LYS A 88 -6.72 5.35 -13.34
C LYS A 88 -6.63 6.86 -13.48
N ASN A 89 -5.49 7.41 -13.05
CA ASN A 89 -5.10 8.81 -13.27
C ASN A 89 -6.16 9.82 -12.82
N ALA A 90 -6.86 9.52 -11.73
CA ALA A 90 -7.93 10.35 -11.20
C ALA A 90 -7.52 10.87 -9.81
N PRO A 91 -6.87 12.05 -9.73
CA PRO A 91 -6.41 12.59 -8.47
C PRO A 91 -7.60 12.84 -7.54
N GLN A 92 -7.51 12.29 -6.32
CA GLN A 92 -8.63 12.33 -5.36
C GLN A 92 -9.10 13.76 -5.03
N ASP A 93 -8.20 14.75 -5.05
CA ASP A 93 -8.50 16.15 -4.71
C ASP A 93 -9.09 16.98 -5.85
N GLY A 94 -9.23 16.42 -7.05
CA GLY A 94 -9.59 17.25 -8.20
C GLY A 94 -10.38 16.58 -9.31
N ALA A 95 -10.73 15.31 -9.15
CA ALA A 95 -11.54 14.59 -10.12
C ALA A 95 -12.58 13.70 -9.44
N ASN A 96 -13.68 13.45 -10.14
CA ASN A 96 -14.59 12.38 -9.79
C ASN A 96 -13.82 11.06 -9.82
N THR A 97 -13.77 10.37 -8.68
CA THR A 97 -13.04 9.12 -8.55
C THR A 97 -13.90 8.01 -7.96
N MET A 98 -13.47 6.78 -8.20
CA MET A 98 -14.17 5.58 -7.83
C MET A 98 -13.19 4.51 -7.36
N THR A 99 -13.56 3.81 -6.31
CA THR A 99 -12.81 2.68 -5.78
C THR A 99 -13.77 1.58 -5.34
N LEU A 100 -13.50 0.34 -5.73
CA LEU A 100 -14.21 -0.84 -5.25
C LEU A 100 -13.28 -1.64 -4.33
N PHE A 101 -13.74 -1.86 -3.11
CA PHE A 101 -13.02 -2.63 -2.10
C PHE A 101 -13.48 -4.09 -2.07
N PRO A 102 -12.61 -5.02 -1.62
CA PRO A 102 -12.95 -6.43 -1.54
C PRO A 102 -14.04 -6.77 -0.51
N SER A 103 -14.45 -5.81 0.31
CA SER A 103 -15.65 -5.90 1.16
C SER A 103 -16.96 -5.84 0.37
N GLY A 104 -16.91 -5.42 -0.90
CA GLY A 104 -18.08 -5.09 -1.71
C GLY A 104 -18.52 -3.64 -1.58
N ASP A 105 -17.73 -2.78 -0.94
CA ASP A 105 -18.01 -1.35 -0.85
C ASP A 105 -17.50 -0.62 -2.10
N LEU A 106 -18.43 -0.10 -2.88
CA LEU A 106 -18.17 0.85 -3.95
C LEU A 106 -18.18 2.27 -3.39
N VAL A 107 -17.06 2.96 -3.54
CA VAL A 107 -16.84 4.29 -2.98
C VAL A 107 -16.64 5.27 -4.12
N LEU A 108 -17.41 6.34 -4.11
CA LEU A 108 -17.32 7.43 -5.07
C LEU A 108 -16.92 8.70 -4.32
N SER A 109 -15.96 9.44 -4.85
CA SER A 109 -15.70 10.81 -4.44
C SER A 109 -16.03 11.70 -5.62
N LEU A 110 -17.03 12.57 -5.44
CA LEU A 110 -17.62 13.35 -6.52
C LEU A 110 -17.52 14.84 -6.22
N ASP A 111 -17.33 15.65 -7.26
CA ASP A 111 -17.55 17.08 -7.20
C ASP A 111 -19.01 17.40 -6.84
N HIS A 112 -19.26 18.63 -6.42
CA HIS A 112 -20.58 19.05 -5.93
C HIS A 112 -21.69 18.92 -6.99
N ASP A 113 -21.38 19.21 -8.26
CA ASP A 113 -22.36 19.22 -9.34
C ASP A 113 -22.78 17.78 -9.67
N THR A 114 -21.80 16.89 -9.80
CA THR A 114 -21.98 15.45 -10.07
C THR A 114 -22.69 14.78 -8.89
N TYR A 115 -22.30 15.09 -7.65
CA TYR A 115 -22.99 14.62 -6.44
C TYR A 115 -24.47 15.00 -6.46
N THR A 116 -24.77 16.27 -6.75
CA THR A 116 -26.15 16.78 -6.78
C THR A 116 -26.97 16.10 -7.88
N GLN A 117 -26.36 15.84 -9.05
CA GLN A 117 -27.01 15.12 -10.15
C GLN A 117 -27.28 13.64 -9.84
N PHE A 118 -26.40 12.99 -9.07
CA PHE A 118 -26.59 11.59 -8.64
C PHE A 118 -27.71 11.52 -7.58
N GLY A 119 -27.73 12.50 -6.67
CA GLY A 119 -28.72 12.62 -5.60
C GLY A 119 -28.69 11.45 -4.60
N LEU A 120 -27.62 10.66 -4.59
CA LEU A 120 -27.40 9.61 -3.61
C LEU A 120 -26.96 10.24 -2.28
N VAL A 121 -27.26 9.55 -1.18
CA VAL A 121 -26.87 10.02 0.15
C VAL A 121 -25.37 9.81 0.34
N GLY A 122 -24.63 10.90 0.54
CA GLY A 122 -23.22 10.89 0.89
C GLY A 122 -22.91 11.89 1.99
N HIS A 123 -21.62 12.15 2.22
CA HIS A 123 -21.15 13.18 3.14
C HIS A 123 -20.03 14.01 2.50
N PRO A 124 -19.81 15.25 2.94
CA PRO A 124 -18.65 16.03 2.50
C PRO A 124 -17.34 15.31 2.85
N SER A 125 -16.34 15.43 1.97
CA SER A 125 -14.99 14.96 2.25
C SER A 125 -14.33 15.77 3.38
N ALA A 126 -13.49 15.13 4.17
CA ALA A 126 -12.74 15.80 5.22
C ALA A 126 -11.61 16.66 4.61
N LEU A 127 -11.37 17.84 5.19
CA LEU A 127 -10.20 18.68 4.90
C LEU A 127 -9.48 18.97 6.21
N PRO A 128 -8.16 19.17 6.24
CA PRO A 128 -7.42 19.34 7.46
C PRO A 128 -7.71 20.72 8.06
N PRO A 129 -7.45 20.85 9.36
CA PRO A 129 -7.41 22.14 10.03
C PRO A 129 -6.45 23.09 9.29
N GLY A 130 -6.91 24.28 8.90
CA GLY A 130 -6.07 25.31 8.27
C GLY A 130 -6.32 25.52 6.77
N LEU A 131 -6.83 24.53 6.04
CA LEU A 131 -7.14 24.63 4.60
C LEU A 131 -8.62 24.96 4.31
N LYS A 132 -9.31 25.60 5.27
CA LYS A 132 -10.74 25.97 5.13
C LYS A 132 -11.00 26.92 3.96
N SER A 133 -10.01 27.68 3.49
CA SER A 133 -10.16 28.53 2.30
C SER A 133 -10.30 27.73 1.00
N ILE A 134 -9.71 26.52 0.93
CA ILE A 134 -9.80 25.62 -0.23
C ILE A 134 -11.22 25.06 -0.39
N LYS A 135 -12.03 24.97 0.68
CA LYS A 135 -13.47 24.60 0.61
C LYS A 135 -14.29 25.44 -0.36
N LYS A 136 -13.86 26.69 -0.61
CA LYS A 136 -14.55 27.61 -1.53
C LYS A 136 -14.11 27.46 -2.98
N SER A 137 -13.09 26.64 -3.25
CA SER A 137 -12.66 26.30 -4.60
C SER A 137 -13.47 25.11 -5.13
N ALA A 138 -13.67 25.05 -6.45
CA ALA A 138 -14.39 23.95 -7.10
C ALA A 138 -13.84 22.56 -6.75
N HIS A 139 -12.53 22.46 -6.50
CA HIS A 139 -11.81 21.22 -6.16
C HIS A 139 -11.94 20.84 -4.67
N GLY A 140 -12.32 21.78 -3.79
CA GLY A 140 -12.40 21.54 -2.34
C GLY A 140 -13.78 21.12 -1.83
N ASN A 141 -14.78 20.98 -2.70
CA ASN A 141 -16.17 20.64 -2.34
C ASN A 141 -16.55 19.22 -2.81
N MET A 142 -15.69 18.26 -2.50
CA MET A 142 -15.89 16.85 -2.82
C MET A 142 -16.85 16.17 -1.83
N HIS A 143 -17.66 15.25 -2.32
CA HIS A 143 -18.62 14.46 -1.57
C HIS A 143 -18.34 12.97 -1.74
N VAL A 144 -18.28 12.25 -0.63
CA VAL A 144 -18.05 10.81 -0.61
C VAL A 144 -19.38 10.07 -0.48
N ILE A 145 -19.61 9.12 -1.39
CA ILE A 145 -20.74 8.19 -1.35
C ILE A 145 -20.17 6.79 -1.18
N ALA A 146 -20.74 6.01 -0.26
CA ALA A 146 -20.41 4.59 -0.07
C ALA A 146 -21.65 3.75 -0.38
N ILE A 147 -21.50 2.76 -1.27
CA ILE A 147 -22.57 1.87 -1.73
C ILE A 147 -22.11 0.44 -1.48
N SER A 148 -22.85 -0.31 -0.67
CA SER A 148 -22.59 -1.75 -0.51
C SER A 148 -23.21 -2.51 -1.68
N ILE A 149 -22.38 -3.12 -2.54
CA ILE A 149 -22.82 -3.95 -3.67
C ILE A 149 -23.63 -5.14 -3.18
N ASN A 150 -23.25 -5.74 -2.05
CA ASN A 150 -23.99 -6.85 -1.43
C ASN A 150 -25.43 -6.45 -1.06
N GLY A 151 -25.67 -5.17 -0.79
CA GLY A 151 -27.02 -4.63 -0.56
C GLY A 151 -27.86 -4.44 -1.83
N LEU A 152 -27.28 -4.63 -3.02
CA LEU A 152 -27.95 -4.46 -4.33
C LEU A 152 -28.39 -5.79 -4.97
N GLN A 153 -28.37 -6.89 -4.21
CA GLN A 153 -28.75 -8.22 -4.70
C GLN A 153 -30.21 -8.28 -5.13
N SER A 154 -31.13 -7.71 -4.34
CA SER A 154 -32.55 -7.61 -4.71
C SER A 154 -32.79 -6.47 -5.69
N ASP A 155 -33.73 -6.70 -6.62
CA ASP A 155 -34.22 -5.61 -7.45
C ASP A 155 -35.00 -4.62 -6.57
N SER A 156 -34.61 -3.35 -6.63
CA SER A 156 -35.15 -2.31 -5.77
C SER A 156 -35.07 -0.94 -6.45
N PRO A 157 -35.95 0.01 -6.08
CA PRO A 157 -35.85 1.38 -6.58
C PRO A 157 -34.48 2.01 -6.29
N PHE A 158 -33.83 1.61 -5.19
CA PHE A 158 -32.48 2.06 -4.85
C PHE A 158 -31.44 1.50 -5.83
N LYS A 159 -31.48 0.20 -6.15
CA LYS A 159 -30.61 -0.40 -7.17
C LYS A 159 -30.76 0.27 -8.53
N ALA A 160 -32.00 0.47 -8.99
CA ALA A 160 -32.28 1.17 -10.25
C ALA A 160 -31.70 2.60 -10.25
N ARG A 161 -31.82 3.31 -9.12
CA ARG A 161 -31.22 4.65 -8.97
C ARG A 161 -29.70 4.61 -9.01
N VAL A 162 -29.05 3.68 -8.32
CA VAL A 162 -27.59 3.50 -8.35
C VAL A 162 -27.13 3.23 -9.78
N PHE A 163 -27.79 2.31 -10.49
CA PHE A 163 -27.42 1.94 -11.85
C PHE A 163 -27.56 3.13 -12.81
N ALA A 164 -28.65 3.91 -12.70
CA ALA A 164 -28.81 5.14 -13.47
C ALA A 164 -27.73 6.19 -13.17
N CYS A 165 -27.19 6.23 -11.95
CA CYS A 165 -26.06 7.11 -11.60
C CYS A 165 -24.75 6.61 -12.23
N LEU A 166 -24.49 5.31 -12.14
CA LEU A 166 -23.29 4.69 -12.73
C LEU A 166 -23.28 4.81 -14.26
N ASP A 167 -24.44 4.72 -14.91
CA ASP A 167 -24.58 4.97 -16.36
C ASP A 167 -24.20 6.41 -16.74
N ARG A 168 -24.53 7.40 -15.87
CA ARG A 168 -24.15 8.81 -16.07
C ARG A 168 -22.67 9.07 -15.83
N PHE A 169 -21.99 8.23 -15.04
CA PHE A 169 -20.54 8.31 -14.87
C PHE A 169 -19.82 8.06 -16.20
N GLY A 170 -20.41 7.24 -17.06
CA GLY A 170 -19.90 6.93 -18.39
C GLY A 170 -18.69 5.99 -18.37
N PRO A 171 -18.10 5.69 -19.54
CA PRO A 171 -16.96 4.77 -19.62
C PRO A 171 -15.69 5.33 -19.00
N VAL A 172 -15.04 4.54 -18.17
CA VAL A 172 -13.83 4.92 -17.42
C VAL A 172 -12.73 3.88 -17.55
N ASP A 173 -11.47 4.33 -17.39
CA ASP A 173 -10.32 3.44 -17.36
C ASP A 173 -10.03 2.95 -15.93
N LEU A 174 -10.23 1.66 -15.68
CA LEU A 174 -10.05 1.01 -14.38
C LEU A 174 -8.86 0.06 -14.37
N LEU A 175 -8.26 -0.07 -13.19
CA LEU A 175 -7.49 -1.24 -12.80
C LEU A 175 -8.43 -2.16 -12.00
N VAL A 176 -8.54 -3.43 -12.39
CA VAL A 176 -9.42 -4.39 -11.73
C VAL A 176 -8.68 -5.68 -11.43
N CYS A 177 -8.77 -6.16 -10.19
CA CYS A 177 -8.32 -7.48 -9.78
C CYS A 177 -9.49 -8.20 -9.11
N ALA A 178 -9.52 -9.52 -9.21
CA ALA A 178 -10.51 -10.36 -8.56
C ALA A 178 -9.80 -11.54 -7.90
N THR A 179 -10.23 -11.93 -6.71
CA THR A 179 -9.70 -13.10 -5.99
C THR A 179 -10.83 -13.93 -5.40
N ASN A 180 -10.62 -15.24 -5.28
CA ASN A 180 -11.51 -16.09 -4.49
C ASN A 180 -11.26 -15.89 -2.98
N SER A 181 -12.01 -16.60 -2.14
CA SER A 181 -11.85 -16.60 -0.67
C SER A 181 -10.45 -17.03 -0.21
N ASN A 182 -9.74 -17.83 -1.00
CA ASN A 182 -8.37 -18.27 -0.72
C ASN A 182 -7.30 -17.27 -1.22
N GLY A 183 -7.71 -16.14 -1.82
CA GLY A 183 -6.81 -15.13 -2.33
C GLY A 183 -6.19 -15.44 -3.69
N HIS A 184 -6.65 -16.47 -4.40
CA HIS A 184 -6.19 -16.79 -5.76
C HIS A 184 -6.90 -15.92 -6.79
N ALA A 185 -6.12 -15.37 -7.73
CA ALA A 185 -6.62 -14.52 -8.81
C ALA A 185 -7.71 -15.23 -9.63
N GLN A 186 -8.80 -14.51 -9.90
CA GLN A 186 -9.94 -14.95 -10.68
C GLN A 186 -10.05 -14.16 -11.99
N THR A 187 -10.62 -14.79 -13.01
CA THR A 187 -10.87 -14.14 -14.29
C THR A 187 -12.09 -13.24 -14.18
N VAL A 188 -11.92 -11.96 -14.50
CA VAL A 188 -13.03 -11.01 -14.67
C VAL A 188 -13.65 -11.23 -16.05
N SER A 189 -14.94 -11.53 -16.10
CA SER A 189 -15.65 -12.05 -17.28
C SER A 189 -16.56 -11.04 -17.95
N ILE A 190 -16.25 -9.75 -17.83
CA ILE A 190 -16.99 -8.66 -18.50
C ILE A 190 -16.77 -8.77 -20.02
N THR A 191 -17.85 -9.03 -20.76
CA THR A 191 -17.85 -9.33 -22.20
C THR A 191 -18.66 -8.33 -23.05
N HIS A 192 -18.87 -7.11 -22.57
CA HIS A 192 -19.57 -6.10 -23.37
C HIS A 192 -18.77 -5.65 -24.60
N ASP A 193 -19.45 -5.47 -25.73
CA ASP A 193 -18.84 -5.13 -27.03
C ASP A 193 -18.01 -3.84 -27.02
N ALA A 194 -18.31 -2.92 -26.11
CA ALA A 194 -17.60 -1.64 -25.94
C ALA A 194 -16.40 -1.72 -24.97
N ALA A 195 -16.26 -2.81 -24.21
CA ALA A 195 -15.25 -2.91 -23.16
C ALA A 195 -13.88 -3.24 -23.74
N GLN A 196 -12.90 -2.34 -23.57
CA GLN A 196 -11.51 -2.66 -23.87
C GLN A 196 -10.88 -3.34 -22.67
N ARG A 197 -10.40 -4.59 -22.86
CA ARG A 197 -9.81 -5.40 -21.80
C ARG A 197 -8.38 -5.78 -22.13
N ARG A 198 -7.45 -5.42 -21.25
CA ARG A 198 -6.06 -5.86 -21.29
C ARG A 198 -5.69 -6.56 -19.99
N ARG A 199 -5.39 -7.85 -20.06
CA ARG A 199 -4.81 -8.61 -18.94
C ARG A 199 -3.35 -8.23 -18.76
N LEU A 200 -2.94 -8.03 -17.51
CA LEU A 200 -1.59 -7.66 -17.12
C LEU A 200 -1.10 -8.64 -16.06
N GLU A 201 0.00 -9.33 -16.36
CA GLU A 201 0.62 -10.25 -15.41
C GLU A 201 1.40 -9.46 -14.36
N LEU A 202 1.21 -9.81 -13.09
CA LEU A 202 2.04 -9.34 -11.97
C LEU A 202 3.36 -10.09 -12.00
N SER A 203 4.28 -9.60 -12.83
CA SER A 203 5.60 -10.19 -13.01
C SER A 203 6.59 -9.62 -11.99
N ALA A 204 7.40 -10.50 -11.39
CA ALA A 204 8.47 -10.10 -10.49
C ALA A 204 9.64 -9.47 -11.26
N THR A 205 10.20 -8.41 -10.72
CA THR A 205 11.52 -7.88 -11.10
C THR A 205 12.51 -8.20 -9.98
N VAL A 206 13.55 -8.98 -10.29
CA VAL A 206 14.60 -9.34 -9.34
C VAL A 206 15.78 -8.40 -9.55
N HIS A 207 16.30 -7.86 -8.45
CA HIS A 207 17.49 -7.00 -8.48
C HIS A 207 18.53 -7.50 -7.48
N SER A 208 19.76 -7.69 -7.96
CA SER A 208 20.92 -8.14 -7.18
C SER A 208 21.75 -6.93 -6.76
N PHE A 209 22.05 -6.85 -5.47
CA PHE A 209 23.03 -5.93 -4.91
C PHE A 209 24.32 -6.70 -4.68
N GLU A 210 25.41 -6.34 -5.37
CA GLU A 210 26.66 -7.10 -5.31
C GLU A 210 27.52 -6.76 -4.09
N SER A 211 27.42 -5.52 -3.60
CA SER A 211 28.18 -5.02 -2.47
C SER A 211 27.43 -3.86 -1.85
N ILE A 212 26.81 -4.08 -0.70
CA ILE A 212 26.16 -3.04 0.11
C ILE A 212 26.56 -3.20 1.56
N VAL A 213 26.54 -2.10 2.31
CA VAL A 213 26.71 -2.10 3.76
C VAL A 213 25.31 -2.21 4.38
N LEU A 214 25.11 -3.22 5.22
CA LEU A 214 23.86 -3.42 5.93
C LEU A 214 23.87 -2.61 7.24
N PRO A 215 22.71 -2.13 7.71
CA PRO A 215 22.64 -1.48 9.01
C PRO A 215 22.96 -2.47 10.14
N ASP A 216 23.95 -2.16 10.99
CA ASP A 216 24.31 -2.97 12.19
C ASP A 216 23.13 -3.15 13.14
N ALA A 217 22.22 -2.19 13.07
CA ALA A 217 20.91 -2.14 13.69
C ALA A 217 20.06 -3.42 13.62
N LEU A 218 20.27 -4.23 12.58
CA LEU A 218 19.50 -5.44 12.28
C LEU A 218 20.28 -6.72 12.52
N SER A 219 21.57 -6.61 12.85
CA SER A 219 22.50 -7.73 13.06
C SER A 219 22.52 -8.22 14.51
N SER A 220 22.08 -7.39 15.46
CA SER A 220 21.94 -7.77 16.88
C SER A 220 20.49 -8.09 17.23
N SER A 221 20.27 -9.17 17.98
CA SER A 221 18.95 -9.66 18.37
C SER A 221 18.20 -8.67 19.25
N SER A 222 17.46 -7.75 18.63
CA SER A 222 16.84 -6.56 19.24
C SER A 222 17.86 -5.68 20.00
N PRO A 223 17.65 -4.37 20.12
CA PRO A 223 18.27 -3.66 21.23
C PRO A 223 17.72 -4.35 22.48
N LYS A 224 18.54 -5.19 23.13
CA LYS A 224 18.30 -5.57 24.52
C LYS A 224 18.02 -4.25 25.19
N ALA A 225 16.84 -4.11 25.80
CA ALA A 225 16.55 -2.99 26.67
C ALA A 225 17.61 -3.04 27.77
N GLY A 226 18.76 -2.42 27.50
CA GLY A 226 19.78 -2.18 28.48
C GLY A 226 19.07 -1.43 29.59
N LYS A 227 19.43 -1.71 30.83
CA LYS A 227 19.05 -0.88 31.97
C LYS A 227 19.60 0.54 31.70
N GLY A 228 18.91 1.35 30.89
CA GLY A 228 19.40 2.64 30.40
C GLY A 228 19.02 3.03 28.96
N GLY A 229 18.56 2.12 28.08
CA GLY A 229 18.16 2.50 26.72
C GLY A 229 16.80 3.22 26.70
N SER A 230 16.75 4.43 26.15
CA SER A 230 15.52 5.21 26.12
C SER A 230 14.59 4.74 24.99
N THR A 231 13.28 4.95 25.13
CA THR A 231 12.30 4.70 24.05
C THR A 231 12.53 5.61 22.84
N ALA A 232 13.24 6.73 23.01
CA ALA A 232 13.62 7.61 21.90
C ALA A 232 14.69 6.95 21.04
N ASP A 233 15.71 6.34 21.66
CA ASP A 233 16.83 5.69 20.96
C ASP A 233 16.34 4.56 20.04
N GLN A 234 15.34 3.78 20.48
CA GLN A 234 14.75 2.72 19.65
C GLN A 234 13.93 3.28 18.47
N LYS A 235 13.30 4.45 18.62
CA LYS A 235 12.51 5.06 17.54
C LYS A 235 13.42 5.63 16.47
N ASP A 236 14.45 6.37 16.87
CA ASP A 236 15.42 6.95 15.96
C ASP A 236 16.10 5.83 15.15
N HIS A 237 16.47 4.74 15.83
CA HIS A 237 17.02 3.55 15.20
C HIS A 237 16.12 2.90 14.13
N ILE A 238 14.83 2.73 14.42
CA ILE A 238 13.87 2.17 13.47
C ILE A 238 13.66 3.13 12.29
N GLN A 239 13.65 4.43 12.55
CA GLN A 239 13.54 5.46 11.52
C GLN A 239 14.76 5.45 10.58
N ASP A 240 15.96 5.35 11.11
CA ASP A 240 17.20 5.29 10.31
C ASP A 240 17.22 4.06 9.39
N VAL A 241 16.82 2.90 9.91
CA VAL A 241 16.66 1.67 9.11
C VAL A 241 15.58 1.84 8.03
N HIS A 242 14.47 2.51 8.35
CA HIS A 242 13.40 2.77 7.39
C HIS A 242 13.87 3.66 6.24
N GLU A 243 14.65 4.70 6.54
CA GLU A 243 15.26 5.57 5.54
C GLU A 243 16.25 4.81 4.66
N TRP A 244 17.11 3.97 5.26
CA TRP A 244 18.02 3.09 4.51
C TRP A 244 17.26 2.14 3.56
N LEU A 245 16.15 1.55 4.01
CA LEU A 245 15.28 0.74 3.15
C LEU A 245 14.67 1.58 2.01
N GLY A 246 14.37 2.86 2.25
CA GLY A 246 13.96 3.81 1.21
C GLY A 246 15.04 3.98 0.13
N LEU A 247 16.30 4.19 0.52
CA LEU A 247 17.42 4.27 -0.43
C LEU A 247 17.60 2.97 -1.22
N MET A 248 17.43 1.82 -0.56
CA MET A 248 17.43 0.50 -1.19
C MET A 248 16.34 0.42 -2.27
N CYS A 249 15.12 0.86 -1.96
CA CYS A 249 14.01 0.89 -2.91
C CYS A 249 14.29 1.85 -4.09
N CYS A 250 15.00 2.95 -3.85
CA CYS A 250 15.42 3.88 -4.89
C CYS A 250 16.61 3.38 -5.73
N ARG A 251 17.23 2.24 -5.39
CA ARG A 251 18.42 1.68 -6.06
C ARG A 251 19.61 2.65 -6.06
N LEU A 252 19.80 3.35 -4.93
CA LEU A 252 20.90 4.29 -4.75
C LEU A 252 22.17 3.56 -4.29
N ASP A 253 22.68 2.67 -5.15
CA ASP A 253 23.74 1.70 -4.84
C ASP A 253 25.01 2.35 -4.30
N GLY A 254 25.35 3.57 -4.74
CA GLY A 254 26.50 4.32 -4.21
C GLY A 254 26.34 4.65 -2.72
N LEU A 255 25.18 5.15 -2.32
CA LEU A 255 24.91 5.47 -0.91
C LEU A 255 24.84 4.20 -0.05
N LEU A 256 24.27 3.11 -0.60
CA LEU A 256 24.22 1.81 0.07
C LEU A 256 25.61 1.17 0.22
N GLN A 257 26.56 1.54 -0.64
CA GLN A 257 27.96 1.11 -0.56
C GLN A 257 28.76 1.89 0.50
N GLY A 258 28.17 2.90 1.14
CA GLY A 258 28.88 3.79 2.05
C GLY A 258 29.88 4.71 1.35
N SER A 259 29.85 4.78 0.02
CA SER A 259 30.65 5.73 -0.74
C SER A 259 29.87 7.04 -0.83
N SER A 260 30.40 8.12 -0.23
CA SER A 260 29.94 9.46 -0.55
C SER A 260 30.55 9.88 -1.89
N PRO A 261 29.75 10.07 -2.95
CA PRO A 261 30.27 10.59 -4.20
C PRO A 261 30.49 12.09 -4.02
N ASP A 262 31.66 12.47 -3.49
CA ASP A 262 32.05 13.87 -3.20
C ASP A 262 31.42 14.47 -1.92
N GLU A 263 32.23 15.18 -1.12
CA GLU A 263 31.86 15.78 0.18
C GLU A 263 30.68 16.78 0.07
N TYR A 264 30.35 17.21 -1.15
CA TYR A 264 29.28 18.14 -1.48
C TYR A 264 27.97 17.50 -1.99
N ALA A 265 27.91 16.18 -2.22
CA ALA A 265 26.74 15.56 -2.87
C ALA A 265 25.76 14.87 -1.92
N SER A 266 26.22 14.29 -0.80
CA SER A 266 25.35 13.63 0.18
C SER A 266 25.98 13.57 1.56
N SER A 267 25.20 13.93 2.58
CA SER A 267 25.54 13.78 4.00
C SER A 267 24.97 12.49 4.61
N TYR A 268 24.43 11.58 3.80
CA TYR A 268 23.83 10.35 4.28
C TYR A 268 24.90 9.38 4.81
N ILE A 269 24.63 8.77 5.96
CA ILE A 269 25.49 7.79 6.60
C ILE A 269 24.67 6.52 6.84
N VAL A 270 25.26 5.36 6.57
CA VAL A 270 24.61 4.08 6.82
C VAL A 270 24.41 3.90 8.34
N PRO A 271 23.20 3.56 8.82
CA PRO A 271 22.90 3.55 10.25
C PRO A 271 23.75 2.54 11.02
N GLY A 272 24.33 2.98 12.13
CA GLY A 272 25.15 2.15 13.02
C GLY A 272 26.56 1.86 12.49
N VAL A 273 27.00 2.52 11.42
CA VAL A 273 28.33 2.31 10.83
C VAL A 273 29.20 3.54 11.05
N ASP A 274 30.15 3.44 11.98
CA ASP A 274 31.06 4.55 12.32
C ASP A 274 32.09 4.83 11.20
N GLU A 275 32.56 3.78 10.50
CA GLU A 275 33.54 3.88 9.41
C GLU A 275 33.08 3.10 8.16
N PRO A 276 32.45 3.77 7.18
CA PRO A 276 31.92 3.11 5.97
C PRO A 276 32.99 2.41 5.11
N THR A 277 34.25 2.86 5.20
CA THR A 277 35.37 2.29 4.44
C THR A 277 35.83 0.93 4.95
N THR A 278 35.60 0.64 6.23
CA THR A 278 36.01 -0.62 6.89
C THR A 278 34.84 -1.56 7.15
N ALA A 279 33.60 -1.09 6.91
CA ALA A 279 32.39 -1.87 7.08
C ALA A 279 32.34 -3.12 6.18
N GLU A 280 31.75 -4.20 6.71
CA GLU A 280 31.55 -5.44 5.97
C GLU A 280 30.56 -5.22 4.81
N ARG A 281 30.88 -5.80 3.65
CA ARG A 281 30.07 -5.68 2.43
C ARG A 281 29.36 -6.99 2.17
N HIS A 282 28.05 -6.89 1.95
CA HIS A 282 27.19 -8.02 1.72
C HIS A 282 26.59 -7.98 0.32
N ARG A 283 26.28 -9.16 -0.20
CA ARG A 283 25.35 -9.31 -1.31
C ARG A 283 23.92 -9.29 -0.77
N ALA A 284 22.98 -8.86 -1.57
CA ALA A 284 21.56 -8.96 -1.25
C ALA A 284 20.72 -9.09 -2.51
N THR A 285 19.48 -9.54 -2.35
CA THR A 285 18.53 -9.60 -3.45
C THR A 285 17.21 -8.95 -3.05
N SER A 286 16.64 -8.15 -3.94
CA SER A 286 15.25 -7.67 -3.81
C SER A 286 14.38 -8.23 -4.92
N VAL A 287 13.12 -8.51 -4.60
CA VAL A 287 12.09 -8.94 -5.54
C VAL A 287 10.93 -7.97 -5.48
N ARG A 288 10.59 -7.35 -6.61
CA ARG A 288 9.58 -6.28 -6.71
C ARG A 288 8.45 -6.63 -7.68
N TRP A 289 7.23 -6.27 -7.32
CA TRP A 289 6.06 -6.27 -8.20
C TRP A 289 5.44 -4.87 -8.25
N ARG A 290 4.84 -4.54 -9.39
CA ARG A 290 4.08 -3.30 -9.61
C ARG A 290 2.78 -3.61 -10.34
N GLY A 291 1.69 -2.96 -9.96
CA GLY A 291 0.37 -3.15 -10.56
C GLY A 291 -0.73 -2.96 -9.53
N LEU A 292 -1.82 -3.71 -9.65
CA LEU A 292 -2.84 -3.82 -8.61
C LEU A 292 -2.64 -5.13 -7.86
N ILE A 293 -2.11 -5.05 -6.64
CA ILE A 293 -1.66 -6.21 -5.85
C ILE A 293 -2.62 -6.42 -4.67
N PRO A 294 -3.36 -7.55 -4.61
CA PRO A 294 -4.22 -7.88 -3.48
C PRO A 294 -3.45 -8.14 -2.19
N GLU A 295 -4.08 -7.92 -1.04
CA GLU A 295 -3.47 -8.18 0.26
C GLU A 295 -3.08 -9.65 0.48
N SER A 296 -3.79 -10.60 -0.16
CA SER A 296 -3.45 -12.02 -0.11
C SER A 296 -2.08 -12.31 -0.74
N PHE A 297 -1.72 -11.57 -1.79
CA PHE A 297 -0.43 -11.68 -2.45
C PHE A 297 0.68 -11.15 -1.53
N CYS A 298 0.44 -10.00 -0.90
CA CYS A 298 1.35 -9.43 0.11
C CYS A 298 1.53 -10.36 1.31
N ALA A 299 0.46 -11.01 1.80
CA ALA A 299 0.51 -11.97 2.90
C ALA A 299 1.39 -13.19 2.55
N THR A 300 1.29 -13.68 1.31
CA THR A 300 2.13 -14.78 0.83
C THR A 300 3.61 -14.39 0.79
N ALA A 301 3.91 -13.17 0.32
CA ALA A 301 5.27 -12.63 0.31
C ALA A 301 5.82 -12.44 1.74
N LEU A 302 4.99 -12.02 2.68
CA LEU A 302 5.35 -11.91 4.10
C LEU A 302 5.65 -13.27 4.72
N GLU A 303 4.82 -14.28 4.49
CA GLU A 303 5.07 -15.64 4.98
C GLU A 303 6.35 -16.21 4.38
N TYR A 304 6.63 -15.94 3.11
CA TYR A 304 7.92 -16.29 2.51
C TYR A 304 9.08 -15.61 3.26
N ALA A 305 9.05 -14.28 3.42
CA ALA A 305 10.11 -13.55 4.12
C ALA A 305 10.33 -14.06 5.56
N LYS A 306 9.24 -14.29 6.29
CA LYS A 306 9.24 -14.86 7.64
C LYS A 306 9.87 -16.27 7.66
N SER A 307 9.56 -17.13 6.69
CA SER A 307 10.16 -18.47 6.59
C SER A 307 11.67 -18.40 6.36
N GLN A 308 12.15 -17.51 5.48
CA GLN A 308 13.58 -17.37 5.20
C GLN A 308 14.39 -16.97 6.45
N VAL A 309 13.82 -16.11 7.30
CA VAL A 309 14.44 -15.72 8.57
C VAL A 309 14.36 -16.84 9.61
N ALA A 310 13.21 -17.53 9.71
CA ALA A 310 13.04 -18.64 10.64
C ALA A 310 14.00 -19.82 10.35
N ASP A 311 14.21 -20.10 9.07
CA ASP A 311 15.13 -21.14 8.58
C ASP A 311 16.61 -20.68 8.62
N LYS A 312 16.87 -19.44 9.05
CA LYS A 312 18.20 -18.81 9.07
C LYS A 312 18.88 -18.77 7.70
N ALA A 313 18.09 -18.79 6.62
CA ALA A 313 18.58 -18.63 5.26
C ALA A 313 19.06 -17.19 4.99
N VAL A 314 18.47 -16.23 5.70
CA VAL A 314 18.88 -14.82 5.73
C VAL A 314 18.86 -14.31 7.18
N PRO A 315 19.67 -13.30 7.54
CA PRO A 315 19.73 -12.80 8.91
C PRO A 315 18.45 -12.07 9.34
N TRP A 316 17.78 -11.41 8.39
CA TRP A 316 16.50 -10.72 8.54
C TRP A 316 15.90 -10.53 7.14
N ALA A 317 14.66 -10.08 7.03
CA ALA A 317 14.04 -9.75 5.75
C ALA A 317 13.12 -8.53 5.89
N ALA A 318 12.98 -7.72 4.84
CA ALA A 318 12.03 -6.61 4.83
C ALA A 318 10.97 -6.81 3.73
N VAL A 319 9.72 -6.54 4.06
CA VAL A 319 8.58 -6.52 3.14
C VAL A 319 8.04 -5.11 3.14
N ILE A 320 8.17 -4.42 2.01
CA ILE A 320 7.79 -3.02 1.86
C ILE A 320 6.66 -2.94 0.84
N VAL A 321 5.58 -2.30 1.24
CA VAL A 321 4.35 -2.21 0.45
C VAL A 321 3.89 -0.76 0.38
N TRP A 322 3.61 -0.31 -0.83
CA TRP A 322 3.04 1.01 -1.11
C TRP A 322 1.67 0.80 -1.73
N GLY A 323 0.66 1.48 -1.21
CA GLY A 323 -0.64 1.54 -1.86
C GLY A 323 -0.74 2.66 -2.87
N PHE A 324 -1.93 2.79 -3.44
CA PHE A 324 -2.19 3.82 -4.43
C PHE A 324 -2.33 5.18 -3.74
N PRO A 325 -1.67 6.23 -4.23
CA PRO A 325 -1.87 7.58 -3.71
C PRO A 325 -3.32 8.06 -3.86
N ASP A 326 -3.97 7.67 -4.96
CA ASP A 326 -5.34 8.09 -5.30
C ASP A 326 -6.45 7.20 -4.70
N THR A 327 -6.13 6.33 -3.72
CA THR A 327 -7.16 5.48 -3.09
C THR A 327 -8.10 6.30 -2.22
N LEU A 328 -9.40 6.00 -2.21
CA LEU A 328 -10.35 6.67 -1.30
C LEU A 328 -10.30 6.17 0.15
N ALA A 329 -9.64 5.03 0.36
CA ALA A 329 -9.37 4.49 1.69
C ALA A 329 -8.12 3.62 1.68
N SER A 330 -7.26 3.86 2.66
CA SER A 330 -5.98 3.16 2.81
C SER A 330 -6.13 1.91 3.67
N TRP A 331 -6.96 1.99 4.72
CA TRP A 331 -6.97 1.01 5.79
C TRP A 331 -8.39 0.56 6.17
N PHE A 332 -8.49 -0.68 6.63
CA PHE A 332 -9.71 -1.25 7.20
C PHE A 332 -9.47 -1.64 8.66
N ASP A 333 -10.43 -1.40 9.53
CA ASP A 333 -10.37 -1.87 10.92
C ASP A 333 -11.70 -2.53 11.28
N LYS A 334 -11.65 -3.80 11.70
CA LYS A 334 -12.85 -4.60 12.05
C LYS A 334 -13.94 -4.54 10.97
N GLY A 335 -13.53 -4.62 9.70
CA GLY A 335 -14.43 -4.56 8.54
C GLY A 335 -14.96 -3.16 8.22
N LYS A 336 -14.53 -2.11 8.92
CA LYS A 336 -14.87 -0.72 8.61
C LYS A 336 -13.74 -0.04 7.85
N ARG A 337 -14.09 0.53 6.70
CA ARG A 337 -13.23 1.40 5.91
C ARG A 337 -12.82 2.64 6.72
N ARG A 338 -11.55 3.03 6.63
CA ARG A 338 -11.06 4.33 7.10
C ARG A 338 -10.69 5.18 5.89
N ASP A 339 -11.40 6.29 5.72
CA ASP A 339 -11.23 7.18 4.58
C ASP A 339 -9.78 7.66 4.49
N HIS A 340 -9.23 7.63 3.28
CA HIS A 340 -7.91 8.18 2.96
C HIS A 340 -8.10 9.63 2.54
N GLY A 341 -7.18 10.50 2.93
CA GLY A 341 -7.06 11.82 2.34
C GLY A 341 -5.75 11.97 1.58
N PHE A 342 -5.81 11.96 0.25
CA PHE A 342 -4.79 12.59 -0.59
C PHE A 342 -4.97 14.11 -0.47
N GLN A 343 -3.88 14.87 -0.30
CA GLN A 343 -3.87 16.35 -0.30
C GLN A 343 -2.55 16.91 -0.81
N MET A 344 -1.65 17.25 0.11
CA MET A 344 -0.27 17.60 -0.21
C MET A 344 0.57 16.32 -0.37
N GLU A 345 0.17 15.25 0.33
CA GLU A 345 0.80 13.93 0.31
C GLU A 345 -0.25 12.89 0.77
N GLY A 346 -0.30 11.72 0.13
CA GLY A 346 -1.22 10.62 0.48
C GLY A 346 -0.49 9.28 0.54
N THR A 347 0.68 9.28 1.17
CA THR A 347 1.47 8.06 1.32
C THR A 347 0.73 7.11 2.24
N ASN A 348 0.26 6.00 1.68
CA ASN A 348 -0.24 4.86 2.42
C ASN A 348 0.60 3.63 2.08
N GLY A 349 0.94 2.87 3.11
CA GLY A 349 1.81 1.71 2.96
C GLY A 349 2.36 1.24 4.29
N TYR A 350 3.14 0.18 4.24
CA TYR A 350 3.76 -0.39 5.42
C TYR A 350 5.08 -1.07 5.08
N THR A 351 5.97 -1.07 6.07
CA THR A 351 7.21 -1.83 6.05
C THR A 351 7.19 -2.81 7.21
N ILE A 352 7.40 -4.09 6.93
CA ILE A 352 7.55 -5.13 7.94
C ILE A 352 8.97 -5.66 7.88
N VAL A 353 9.71 -5.56 8.98
CA VAL A 353 11.06 -6.12 9.12
C VAL A 353 10.97 -7.39 9.96
N CYS A 354 11.13 -8.55 9.31
CA CYS A 354 11.20 -9.86 9.94
C CYS A 354 12.58 -10.07 10.56
N LEU A 355 12.63 -10.30 11.87
CA LEU A 355 13.86 -10.48 12.64
C LEU A 355 13.96 -11.92 13.17
N PRO A 356 15.17 -12.34 13.60
CA PRO A 356 15.35 -13.61 14.29
C PRO A 356 14.45 -13.78 15.51
N GLU A 357 14.37 -15.02 16.02
CA GLU A 357 13.64 -15.35 17.25
C GLU A 357 12.13 -15.03 17.20
N ASN A 358 11.57 -14.95 15.99
CA ASN A 358 10.18 -14.57 15.73
C ASN A 358 9.85 -13.12 16.09
N GLN A 359 10.82 -12.23 16.16
CA GLN A 359 10.57 -10.80 16.36
C GLN A 359 10.29 -10.11 15.03
N TYR A 360 9.64 -8.95 15.08
CA TYR A 360 9.49 -8.09 13.91
C TYR A 360 9.21 -6.63 14.29
N TRP A 361 9.41 -5.75 13.33
CA TRP A 361 8.92 -4.37 13.35
C TRP A 361 7.86 -4.18 12.27
N VAL A 362 6.82 -3.42 12.57
CA VAL A 362 5.86 -2.89 11.61
C VAL A 362 5.99 -1.37 11.64
N ILE A 363 6.14 -0.77 10.47
CA ILE A 363 6.18 0.68 10.26
C ILE A 363 5.03 1.00 9.32
N GLN A 364 3.92 1.48 9.88
CA GLN A 364 2.75 1.89 9.11
C GLN A 364 2.93 3.33 8.67
N SER A 365 2.91 3.59 7.36
CA SER A 365 2.94 4.94 6.79
C SER A 365 1.52 5.43 6.59
N ILE A 366 1.22 6.56 7.22
CA ILE A 366 -0.13 7.09 7.35
C ILE A 366 -0.12 8.50 6.77
N GLY A 367 -0.99 8.72 5.78
CA GLY A 367 -1.24 10.04 5.21
C GLY A 367 -1.67 11.02 6.29
N ALA A 368 -1.46 12.31 6.08
CA ALA A 368 -1.66 13.29 7.15
C ALA A 368 -3.11 13.39 7.69
N GLN A 369 -4.09 12.83 6.98
CA GLN A 369 -5.49 12.73 7.39
C GLN A 369 -5.95 11.32 7.81
N ASP A 370 -5.10 10.32 7.62
CA ASP A 370 -5.46 8.94 7.87
C ASP A 370 -5.37 8.63 9.37
N ALA A 371 -6.20 7.68 9.82
CA ALA A 371 -6.19 7.20 11.20
C ALA A 371 -5.47 5.84 11.30
N ALA A 372 -4.51 5.74 12.21
CA ALA A 372 -3.73 4.52 12.50
C ALA A 372 -4.59 3.38 13.02
N VAL A 373 -4.44 2.18 12.44
CA VAL A 373 -5.30 1.00 12.69
C VAL A 373 -5.18 0.52 14.12
#